data_AF-A0A7Z9UQC4-F1
#
_entry.id   AF-A0A7Z9UQC4-F1
#
_cell.length_a   1.000
_cell.length_b   1.000
_cell.length_c   1.000
_cell.angle_alpha   90.00
_cell.angle_beta   90.00
_cell.angle_gamma   90.00
#
_symmetry.space_group_name_H-M   'P 1'
#
loop_
_entity.id
_entity.type
_entity.pdbx_description
1 polymer ?
#
loop_
_entity_poly.entity_id
_entity_poly.type
_entity_poly.pdbx_seq_one_letter_code
_entity_poly.pdbx_strand_id
1 'polypeptide(L)' 'MKDRRPEYYDGRIGRIGRFIGRCANFNQVWSAAALIFSNKILKDSSALHIFPGQSSSIRCVSTDK' A
#
# COMPACT_ATOMS: atom_id res chain seq x y z
N MET A 1 -2.25 -10.75 12.70
CA MET A 1 -1.05 -10.25 11.98
C MET A 1 -0.01 -11.37 11.94
N LYS A 2 0.00 -12.21 10.90
CA LYS A 2 0.76 -13.49 10.93
C LYS A 2 2.13 -13.44 10.24
N ASP A 3 2.40 -12.44 9.40
CA ASP A 3 3.57 -12.47 8.50
C ASP A 3 4.73 -11.52 8.88
N ARG A 4 4.66 -10.85 10.04
CA ARG A 4 5.72 -9.95 10.54
C ARG A 4 6.16 -8.82 9.58
N ARG A 5 5.26 -8.34 8.71
CA ARG A 5 5.48 -7.21 7.79
C ARG A 5 6.76 -7.37 6.94
N PRO A 6 6.76 -8.29 5.96
CA PRO A 6 7.90 -8.48 5.11
C PRO A 6 8.07 -7.30 4.13
N GLU A 7 9.30 -7.09 3.70
CA GLU A 7 9.65 -6.07 2.72
C GLU A 7 9.01 -6.30 1.35
N TYR A 8 9.04 -7.54 0.87
CA TYR A 8 8.43 -7.92 -0.41
C TYR A 8 7.91 -9.35 -0.38
N TYR A 9 7.01 -9.66 -1.30
CA TYR A 9 6.48 -11.01 -1.51
C TYR A 9 6.89 -11.51 -2.89
N ASP A 10 7.24 -12.79 -2.97
CA ASP A 10 7.63 -13.46 -4.21
C ASP A 10 6.43 -14.20 -4.84
N GLY A 11 6.50 -14.40 -6.15
CA GLY A 11 5.56 -15.23 -6.92
C GLY A 11 5.59 -14.88 -8.41
N ARG A 12 5.29 -15.85 -9.27
CA ARG A 12 5.11 -15.59 -10.71
C ARG A 12 3.75 -14.95 -10.97
N ILE A 13 3.62 -14.19 -12.06
CA ILE A 13 2.34 -13.62 -12.52
C ILE A 13 1.28 -14.74 -12.51
N GLY A 14 0.19 -14.53 -11.74
CA GLY A 14 -0.85 -15.54 -11.45
C GLY A 14 -0.78 -16.20 -10.05
N ARG A 15 0.36 -16.10 -9.33
CA ARG A 15 0.53 -16.48 -7.91
C ARG A 15 1.36 -15.45 -7.11
N ILE A 16 1.51 -14.22 -7.61
CA ILE A 16 2.19 -13.11 -6.93
C ILE A 16 1.58 -12.92 -5.54
N GLY A 17 2.42 -12.81 -4.51
CA GLY A 17 1.98 -12.49 -3.15
C GLY A 17 1.66 -13.70 -2.26
N ARG A 18 1.80 -14.94 -2.74
CA ARG A 18 1.55 -16.14 -1.92
C ARG A 18 2.71 -16.53 -1.01
N PHE A 19 3.93 -16.12 -1.34
CA PHE A 19 5.12 -16.46 -0.56
C PHE A 19 5.85 -15.21 -0.12
N ILE A 20 6.31 -15.20 1.14
CA ILE A 20 7.21 -14.14 1.62
C ILE A 20 8.50 -14.22 0.79
N GLY A 21 9.04 -13.07 0.41
CA GLY A 21 10.25 -12.99 -0.40
C GLY A 21 11.40 -13.79 0.22
N ARG A 22 12.16 -14.53 -0.60
CA ARG A 22 13.21 -15.45 -0.09
C ARG A 22 14.21 -14.76 0.84
N CYS A 23 14.52 -13.49 0.58
CA CYS A 23 15.43 -12.66 1.35
C CYS A 23 14.74 -11.41 1.93
N ALA A 24 13.42 -11.47 2.12
CA ALA A 24 12.68 -10.32 2.62
C ALA A 24 13.05 -10.02 4.08
N ASN A 25 13.43 -8.77 4.35
CA ASN A 25 13.57 -8.29 5.71
C ASN A 25 12.20 -8.23 6.40
N PHE A 26 12.15 -8.67 7.66
CA PHE A 26 10.95 -8.58 8.48
C PHE A 26 10.88 -7.24 9.21
N ASN A 27 9.67 -6.84 9.60
CA ASN A 27 9.34 -5.57 10.27
C ASN A 27 9.72 -4.35 9.45
N GLN A 28 9.57 -4.44 8.13
CA GLN A 28 10.05 -3.41 7.24
C GLN A 28 9.20 -2.13 7.33
N VAL A 29 9.88 -1.01 7.60
CA VAL A 29 9.21 0.23 8.03
C VAL A 29 8.36 0.84 6.93
N TRP A 30 8.81 0.80 5.68
CA TRP A 30 8.04 1.34 4.56
C TRP A 30 6.80 0.49 4.24
N SER A 31 6.89 -0.84 4.34
CA SER A 31 5.71 -1.74 4.24
C SER A 31 4.68 -1.43 5.33
N ALA A 32 5.14 -1.11 6.54
CA ALA A 32 4.29 -0.71 7.65
C ALA A 32 3.65 0.67 7.44
N ALA A 33 4.46 1.65 7.05
CA ALA A 33 4.06 3.04 6.83
C ALA A 33 3.08 3.14 5.66
N ALA A 34 3.32 2.44 4.56
CA ALA A 34 2.45 2.42 3.39
C ALA A 34 1.02 1.97 3.74
N LEU A 35 0.86 0.96 4.62
CA LEU A 35 -0.45 0.51 5.08
C LEU A 35 -1.19 1.56 5.92
N ILE A 36 -0.47 2.23 6.82
CA ILE A 36 -1.05 3.30 7.64
C ILE A 36 -1.43 4.49 6.75
N PHE A 37 -0.55 4.81 5.82
CA PHE A 37 -0.69 5.94 4.92
C PHE A 37 -1.82 5.76 3.91
N SER A 38 -1.95 4.58 3.29
CA SER A 38 -3.08 4.27 2.40
C SER A 38 -4.41 4.32 3.13
N ASN A 39 -4.48 3.82 4.36
CA ASN A 39 -5.68 3.93 5.20
C ASN A 39 -6.02 5.39 5.54
N LYS A 40 -5.01 6.26 5.73
CA LYS A 40 -5.24 7.71 5.90
C LYS A 40 -5.77 8.35 4.61
N ILE A 41 -5.18 8.06 3.46
CA ILE A 41 -5.66 8.58 2.16
C ILE A 41 -7.11 8.16 1.89
N LEU A 42 -7.44 6.89 2.13
CA LEU A 42 -8.79 6.39 1.89
C LEU A 42 -9.85 7.06 2.77
N LYS A 43 -9.46 7.53 3.96
CA LYS A 43 -10.34 8.23 4.90
C LYS A 43 -10.36 9.74 4.70
N ASP A 44 -9.24 10.30 4.26
CA ASP A 44 -9.06 11.73 4.07
C ASP A 44 -8.25 11.98 2.78
N SER A 45 -8.99 12.38 1.74
CA SER A 45 -8.45 12.65 0.41
C SER A 45 -7.58 13.91 0.37
N SER A 46 -7.64 14.79 1.38
CA SER A 46 -6.81 16.00 1.44
C SER A 46 -5.31 15.69 1.53
N ALA A 47 -4.95 14.52 2.07
CA ALA A 47 -3.58 14.05 2.13
C ALA A 47 -2.95 13.84 0.73
N LEU A 48 -3.75 13.73 -0.33
CA LEU A 48 -3.26 13.61 -1.70
C LEU A 48 -2.53 14.87 -2.18
N HIS A 49 -2.83 16.04 -1.63
CA HIS A 49 -2.15 17.31 -1.99
C HIS A 49 -0.65 17.31 -1.69
N ILE A 50 -0.17 16.40 -0.84
CA ILE A 50 1.25 16.26 -0.50
C ILE A 50 2.07 15.69 -1.68
N PHE A 51 1.41 15.00 -2.62
CA PHE A 51 2.11 14.42 -3.76
C PHE A 51 2.37 15.45 -4.87
N PRO A 52 3.63 15.62 -5.30
CA PRO A 52 3.94 16.49 -6.42
C PRO A 52 3.31 15.93 -7.71
N GLY A 53 2.70 16.80 -8.51
CA GLY A 53 2.12 16.43 -9.82
C GLY A 53 0.66 15.99 -9.81
N GLN A 54 -0.07 16.18 -8.71
CA GLN A 54 -1.51 15.94 -8.66
C GLN A 54 -2.25 16.99 -9.52
N SER A 55 -2.67 16.62 -10.73
CA SER A 55 -3.70 17.36 -11.45
C SER A 55 -4.98 17.30 -10.63
N SER A 56 -5.65 18.43 -10.45
CA SER A 56 -6.83 18.66 -9.59
C SER A 56 -8.09 17.84 -9.96
N SER A 57 -7.93 16.71 -10.66
CA SER A 57 -9.01 15.93 -11.26
C SER A 57 -9.01 14.45 -10.84
N ILE A 58 -8.29 14.06 -9.79
CA ILE A 58 -8.47 12.72 -9.19
C ILE A 58 -9.76 12.74 -8.37
N ARG A 59 -10.89 12.41 -9.01
CA ARG A 59 -12.13 12.08 -8.30
C ARG A 59 -11.96 10.71 -7.68
N CYS A 60 -11.84 10.66 -6.35
CA CYS A 60 -12.10 9.44 -5.59
C CYS A 60 -13.56 9.02 -5.87
N VAL A 61 -13.73 7.97 -6.69
CA VAL A 61 -15.04 7.35 -6.90
C VAL A 61 -15.35 6.57 -5.62
N SER A 62 -16.08 7.20 -4.70
CA SER A 62 -16.83 6.47 -3.68
C SER A 62 -17.84 5.62 -4.43
N THR A 63 -17.60 4.31 -4.53
CA THR A 63 -18.65 3.38 -4.90
C THR A 63 -19.51 3.17 -3.65
N ASP A 64 -20.44 4.09 -3.43
CA ASP A 64 -21.57 3.84 -2.54
C ASP A 64 -22.48 2.79 -3.21
N LYS A 65 -22.79 1.75 -2.45
CA LYS A 65 -23.87 0.79 -2.75
C LYS A 65 -25.10 1.18 -1.95
#